data_AF-A0A847MVG2-F1
#
_entry.id   AF-A0A847MVG2-F1
#
_cell.length_a   1.000
_cell.length_b   1.000
_cell.length_c   1.000
_cell.angle_alpha   90.00
_cell.angle_beta   90.00
_cell.angle_gamma   90.00
#
_symmetry.space_group_name_H-M   'P 1'
#
loop_
_entity.id
_entity.type
_entity.pdbx_description
1 polymer ?
#
loop_
_entity_poly.entity_id
_entity_poly.type
_entity_poly.pdbx_seq_one_letter_code
_entity_poly.pdbx_strand_id
1 'polypeptide(L)'
;MSEPTPTARDGARGVARRPASSAARPAQTPWRVLGGPLGRHTSARSADVAALVRLAVLLTALPMLLALALRAWCLQHGFGGQQPLWRACYSDLPALLGNLRLGSATGEPVVPAAVLRALAELTGGVDARAQTVFVLLWALVALILLAVCTVAIGAYRPDRVLLFVLCPALALGLLISGDLIGVALMVVGIVAWSRRHDLAAGVALGLAVLSGSLALAVVVAVIMLSRRIGRRLRRLLLAGAGTVAVVCVVA
;
A
#
# COMPACT_ATOMS: atom_id res chain seq x y z
N MET A 1 2.58 46.32 -72.76
CA MET A 1 3.68 45.37 -72.98
C MET A 1 4.97 46.17 -72.98
N SER A 2 5.92 46.07 -72.05
CA SER A 2 6.13 45.15 -70.93
C SER A 2 7.15 45.81 -69.98
N GLU A 3 6.90 45.79 -68.67
CA GLU A 3 7.91 46.07 -67.63
C GLU A 3 8.70 44.79 -67.30
N PRO A 4 9.99 44.86 -66.92
CA PRO A 4 10.72 43.74 -66.34
C PRO A 4 10.56 43.71 -64.82
N THR A 5 10.22 42.55 -64.27
CA THR A 5 10.16 42.30 -62.82
C THR A 5 11.44 41.60 -62.35
N PRO A 6 12.08 42.02 -61.23
CA PRO A 6 13.28 41.39 -60.73
C PRO A 6 13.00 40.15 -59.88
N THR A 7 14.01 39.28 -59.90
CA THR A 7 14.14 37.98 -59.25
C THR A 7 14.34 38.02 -57.73
N ALA A 8 14.06 36.86 -57.11
CA ALA A 8 14.63 36.30 -55.88
C ALA A 8 13.91 36.58 -54.54
N ARG A 9 13.35 35.52 -53.95
CA ARG A 9 13.99 34.81 -52.82
C ARG A 9 13.19 33.58 -52.39
N ASP A 10 13.91 32.46 -52.33
CA ASP A 10 13.57 31.27 -51.56
C ASP A 10 13.19 31.64 -50.12
N GLY A 11 12.04 31.16 -49.67
CA GLY A 11 11.53 31.37 -48.32
C GLY A 11 10.87 30.10 -47.81
N ALA A 12 11.63 29.36 -47.00
CA ALA A 12 11.27 28.12 -46.36
C ALA A 12 9.85 28.14 -45.73
N ARG A 13 9.04 27.13 -46.05
CA ARG A 13 7.76 26.86 -45.35
C ARG A 13 8.05 26.39 -43.92
N GLY A 14 8.12 27.35 -43.00
CA GLY A 14 8.13 27.11 -41.56
C GLY A 14 6.80 26.48 -41.13
N VAL A 15 6.88 25.25 -40.62
CA VAL A 15 5.79 24.59 -39.90
C VAL A 15 5.47 25.43 -38.66
N ALA A 16 4.34 26.15 -38.70
CA ALA A 16 3.85 26.93 -37.57
C ALA A 16 3.54 26.00 -36.39
N ARG A 17 4.42 25.98 -35.38
CA ARG A 17 4.17 25.36 -34.08
C ARG A 17 3.05 26.13 -33.39
N ARG A 18 1.90 25.48 -33.19
CA ARG A 18 0.81 25.99 -32.36
C ARG A 18 1.33 26.28 -30.94
N PRO A 19 1.04 27.45 -30.34
CA PRO A 19 1.37 27.70 -28.94
C PRO A 19 0.58 26.72 -28.05
N ALA A 20 1.29 26.09 -27.13
CA ALA A 20 0.73 25.15 -26.15
C ALA A 20 -0.39 25.84 -25.37
N SER A 21 -1.58 25.22 -25.40
CA SER A 21 -2.73 25.60 -24.59
C SER A 21 -2.32 25.77 -23.13
N SER A 22 -2.72 26.89 -22.55
CA SER A 22 -2.62 27.25 -21.14
C SER A 22 -2.98 26.07 -20.22
N ALA A 23 -1.95 25.43 -19.67
CA ALA A 23 -2.12 24.51 -18.56
C ALA A 23 -2.76 25.28 -17.40
N ALA A 24 -3.99 24.90 -17.05
CA ALA A 24 -4.68 25.39 -15.87
C ALA A 24 -3.74 25.29 -14.66
N ARG A 25 -3.49 26.41 -13.98
CA ARG A 25 -2.67 26.44 -12.76
C ARG A 25 -3.38 25.58 -11.71
N PRO A 26 -2.80 24.47 -11.25
CA PRO A 26 -3.43 23.67 -10.21
C PRO A 26 -3.47 24.49 -8.92
N ALA A 27 -4.65 24.50 -8.28
CA ALA A 27 -4.94 25.23 -7.05
C ALA A 27 -3.89 24.97 -5.97
N GLN A 28 -3.56 26.02 -5.24
CA GLN A 28 -2.50 26.06 -4.23
C GLN A 28 -2.94 25.26 -2.99
N THR A 29 -2.33 24.09 -2.76
CA THR A 29 -2.51 23.34 -1.51
C THR A 29 -1.35 23.59 -0.55
N PRO A 30 -1.61 23.72 0.77
CA PRO A 30 -0.61 24.08 1.80
C PRO A 30 0.57 23.09 1.91
N TRP A 31 0.43 21.89 1.38
CA TRP A 31 1.46 20.84 1.40
C TRP A 31 2.72 21.13 0.55
N ARG A 32 2.76 22.24 -0.21
CA ARG A 32 3.97 22.67 -0.93
C ARG A 32 5.16 22.98 -0.02
N VAL A 33 4.94 23.25 1.27
CA VAL A 33 6.01 23.54 2.22
C VAL A 33 6.84 22.29 2.55
N LEU A 34 6.24 21.09 2.46
CA LEU A 34 6.91 19.81 2.74
C LEU A 34 7.33 19.05 1.47
N GLY A 35 6.98 19.52 0.29
CA GLY A 35 7.28 18.82 -0.97
C GLY A 35 6.73 19.51 -2.21
N GLY A 36 7.11 20.78 -2.42
CA GLY A 36 6.74 21.55 -3.61
C GLY A 36 7.06 20.85 -4.94
N PRO A 37 6.48 21.32 -6.07
CA PRO A 37 6.80 20.75 -7.38
C PRO A 37 8.31 20.80 -7.60
N LEU A 38 8.83 19.74 -8.21
CA LEU A 38 10.25 19.59 -8.54
C LEU A 38 10.77 20.89 -9.16
N GLY A 39 11.75 21.51 -8.49
CA GLY A 39 12.29 22.80 -8.91
C GLY A 39 13.00 22.69 -10.25
N ARG A 40 13.12 23.82 -10.95
CA ARG A 40 13.79 23.93 -12.27
C ARG A 40 15.24 23.41 -12.31
N HIS A 41 15.84 23.13 -11.14
CA HIS A 41 17.20 22.63 -10.97
C HIS A 41 17.28 21.13 -10.63
N THR A 42 16.16 20.40 -10.61
CA THR A 42 16.21 18.94 -10.45
C THR A 42 16.76 18.31 -11.72
N SER A 43 17.94 17.71 -11.63
CA SER A 43 18.60 17.02 -12.75
C SER A 43 17.71 15.91 -13.33
N ALA A 44 17.90 15.53 -14.60
CA ALA A 44 17.19 14.38 -15.19
C ALA A 44 17.42 13.06 -14.41
N ARG A 45 18.46 12.98 -13.58
CA ARG A 45 18.75 11.86 -12.67
C ARG A 45 17.80 11.80 -11.46
N SER A 46 17.17 12.91 -11.08
CA SER A 46 16.05 12.96 -10.12
C SER A 46 14.69 12.54 -10.71
N ALA A 47 14.64 12.22 -12.02
CA ALA A 47 13.45 11.69 -12.69
C ALA A 47 13.42 10.15 -12.75
N ASP A 48 14.43 9.45 -12.21
CA ASP A 48 14.40 7.99 -12.15
C ASP A 48 13.45 7.52 -11.04
N VAL A 49 12.20 7.26 -11.44
CA VAL A 49 11.15 6.72 -10.58
C VAL A 49 11.61 5.43 -9.90
N ALA A 50 12.44 4.60 -10.57
CA ALA A 50 12.93 3.37 -9.97
C ALA A 50 13.90 3.66 -8.80
N ALA A 51 14.79 4.65 -8.94
CA ALA A 51 15.67 5.06 -7.85
C ALA A 51 14.89 5.62 -6.65
N LEU A 52 13.86 6.44 -6.90
CA LEU A 52 12.99 6.96 -5.84
C LEU A 52 12.25 5.84 -5.12
N VAL A 53 11.69 4.88 -5.85
CA VAL A 53 10.98 3.74 -5.26
C VAL A 53 11.93 2.84 -4.46
N ARG A 54 13.14 2.58 -4.95
CA ARG A 54 14.17 1.83 -4.20
C ARG A 54 14.53 2.53 -2.88
N LEU A 55 14.74 3.84 -2.92
CA LEU A 55 14.99 4.63 -1.72
C LEU A 55 13.78 4.56 -0.75
N ALA A 56 12.57 4.72 -1.26
CA ALA A 56 11.36 4.63 -0.45
C ALA A 56 11.20 3.24 0.20
N VAL A 57 11.49 2.16 -0.52
CA VAL A 57 11.49 0.80 0.03
C VAL A 57 12.53 0.66 1.14
N LEU A 58 13.75 1.18 0.96
CA LEU A 58 14.77 1.17 2.03
C LEU A 58 14.29 1.96 3.26
N LEU A 59 13.62 3.10 3.05
CA LEU A 59 13.08 3.92 4.12
C LEU A 59 11.94 3.24 4.91
N THR A 60 11.31 2.18 4.40
CA THR A 60 10.32 1.40 5.18
C THR A 60 10.92 0.73 6.41
N ALA A 61 12.24 0.55 6.45
CA ALA A 61 12.94 0.09 7.64
C ALA A 61 12.78 1.07 8.82
N LEU A 62 12.64 2.38 8.58
CA LEU A 62 12.51 3.38 9.65
C LEU A 62 11.26 3.19 10.52
N PRO A 63 10.02 3.18 9.97
CA PRO A 63 8.83 2.95 10.79
C PRO A 63 8.83 1.55 11.41
N MET A 64 9.41 0.54 10.76
CA MET A 64 9.54 -0.80 11.32
C MET A 64 10.48 -0.84 12.53
N LEU A 65 11.67 -0.24 12.42
CA LEU A 65 12.63 -0.13 13.52
C LEU A 65 12.03 0.66 14.68
N LEU A 66 11.31 1.75 14.39
CA LEU A 66 10.60 2.51 15.41
C LEU A 66 9.51 1.67 16.10
N ALA A 67 8.73 0.90 15.34
CA ALA A 67 7.70 0.02 15.88
C ALA A 67 8.27 -1.08 16.80
N LEU A 68 9.44 -1.63 16.45
CA LEU A 68 10.19 -2.57 17.29
C LEU A 68 10.78 -1.90 18.53
N ALA A 69 11.34 -0.70 18.39
CA ALA A 69 11.89 0.07 19.51
C ALA A 69 10.81 0.40 20.56
N LEU A 70 9.62 0.81 20.11
CA LEU A 70 8.46 1.04 21.00
C LEU A 70 8.05 -0.22 21.77
N ARG A 71 8.32 -1.40 21.22
CA ARG A 71 7.99 -2.71 21.83
C ARG A 71 9.18 -3.42 22.47
N ALA A 72 10.36 -2.79 22.48
CA ALA A 72 11.61 -3.44 22.88
C ALA A 72 11.56 -4.03 24.30
N TRP A 73 10.93 -3.33 25.24
CA TRP A 73 10.82 -3.83 26.60
C TRP A 73 9.97 -5.10 26.68
N CYS A 74 8.78 -5.10 26.06
CA CYS A 74 7.89 -6.26 26.00
C CYS A 74 8.55 -7.44 25.23
N LEU A 75 9.33 -7.18 24.19
CA LEU A 75 10.05 -8.23 23.45
C LEU A 75 11.09 -8.97 24.31
N GLN A 76 11.67 -8.28 25.30
CA GLN A 76 12.67 -8.86 26.21
C GLN A 76 12.06 -9.47 27.48
N HIS A 77 10.98 -8.88 28.01
CA HIS A 77 10.39 -9.25 29.30
C HIS A 77 9.08 -10.03 29.17
N GLY A 78 8.56 -10.21 27.95
CA GLY A 78 7.30 -10.87 27.65
C GLY A 78 6.10 -9.93 27.61
N PHE A 79 4.98 -10.46 27.10
CA PHE A 79 3.73 -9.73 26.89
C PHE A 79 2.64 -10.08 27.93
N GLY A 80 3.05 -10.63 29.08
CA GLY A 80 2.12 -11.12 30.10
C GLY A 80 1.59 -10.05 31.07
N GLY A 81 0.40 -10.29 31.62
CA GLY A 81 -0.20 -9.47 32.66
C GLY A 81 -0.59 -8.06 32.17
N GLN A 82 -0.51 -7.07 33.07
CA GLN A 82 -0.87 -5.67 32.79
C GLN A 82 0.32 -4.81 32.33
N GLN A 83 1.53 -5.37 32.32
CA GLN A 83 2.76 -4.63 31.98
C GLN A 83 2.74 -4.02 30.57
N PRO A 84 2.19 -4.69 29.52
CA PRO A 84 2.12 -4.09 28.19
C PRO A 84 1.29 -2.81 28.11
N LEU A 85 0.23 -2.70 28.94
CA LEU A 85 -0.57 -1.48 29.03
C LEU A 85 0.19 -0.36 29.76
N TRP A 86 0.75 -0.65 30.94
CA TRP A 86 1.47 0.36 31.74
C TRP A 86 2.72 0.91 31.06
N ARG A 87 3.37 0.10 30.22
CA ARG A 87 4.57 0.49 29.47
C ARG A 87 4.29 0.88 28.02
N ALA A 88 3.01 0.97 27.64
CA ALA A 88 2.57 1.32 26.29
C ALA A 88 3.22 0.47 25.17
N CYS A 89 3.53 -0.80 25.44
CA CYS A 89 4.09 -1.76 24.46
C CYS A 89 3.08 -2.85 24.06
N TYR A 90 1.79 -2.53 24.12
CA TYR A 90 0.69 -3.42 23.77
C TYR A 90 0.73 -3.90 22.30
N SER A 91 0.33 -5.15 22.10
CA SER A 91 0.17 -5.81 20.80
C SER A 91 -0.87 -6.93 20.95
N ASP A 92 -1.83 -7.02 20.03
CA ASP A 92 -2.86 -8.07 20.04
C ASP A 92 -2.27 -9.42 19.58
N LEU A 93 -1.24 -9.38 18.73
CA LEU A 93 -0.57 -10.55 18.15
C LEU A 93 -0.15 -11.63 19.19
N PRO A 94 0.64 -11.32 20.24
CA PRO A 94 1.08 -12.33 21.21
C PRO A 94 -0.07 -12.92 22.03
N ALA A 95 -1.17 -12.19 22.22
CA ALA A 95 -2.36 -12.70 22.90
C ALA A 95 -3.12 -13.74 22.05
N LEU A 96 -3.04 -13.62 20.73
CA LEU A 96 -3.67 -14.56 19.78
C LEU A 96 -2.92 -15.89 19.67
N LEU A 97 -1.63 -15.94 20.02
CA LEU A 97 -0.77 -17.10 19.74
C LEU A 97 -1.32 -18.42 20.30
N GLY A 98 -1.82 -18.41 21.54
CA GLY A 98 -2.41 -19.59 22.17
C GLY A 98 -3.63 -20.12 21.41
N ASN A 99 -4.55 -19.21 21.05
CA ASN A 99 -5.76 -19.56 20.30
C ASN A 99 -5.46 -20.04 18.88
N LEU A 100 -4.51 -19.37 18.20
CA LEU A 100 -4.07 -19.75 16.85
C LEU A 100 -3.49 -21.16 16.83
N ARG A 101 -2.69 -21.52 17.84
CA ARG A 101 -2.07 -22.84 18.04
C ARG A 101 -3.07 -23.94 18.33
N LEU A 102 -4.09 -23.64 19.13
CA LEU A 102 -5.14 -24.59 19.50
C LEU A 102 -6.21 -24.74 18.41
N GLY A 103 -6.11 -23.97 17.33
CA GLY A 103 -7.12 -23.97 16.27
C GLY A 103 -8.44 -23.29 16.67
N SER A 104 -8.49 -22.59 17.80
CA SER A 104 -9.71 -21.95 18.29
C SER A 104 -10.04 -20.66 17.52
N ALA A 105 -11.31 -20.22 17.64
CA ALA A 105 -11.76 -18.98 17.05
C ALA A 105 -11.10 -17.78 17.76
N THR A 106 -10.45 -16.92 16.99
CA THR A 106 -9.70 -15.75 17.49
C THR A 106 -10.48 -14.44 17.39
N GLY A 107 -11.60 -14.42 16.69
CA GLY A 107 -12.33 -13.17 16.35
C GLY A 107 -11.65 -12.33 15.26
N GLU A 108 -10.46 -12.74 14.80
CA GLU A 108 -9.77 -12.12 13.67
C GLU A 108 -10.46 -12.45 12.34
N PRO A 109 -10.45 -11.53 11.36
CA PRO A 109 -10.95 -11.81 10.02
C PRO A 109 -10.23 -13.00 9.38
N VAL A 110 -10.92 -13.71 8.48
CA VAL A 110 -10.48 -15.02 7.95
C VAL A 110 -9.08 -14.97 7.34
N VAL A 111 -8.77 -13.93 6.57
CA VAL A 111 -7.48 -13.82 5.86
C VAL A 111 -6.31 -13.54 6.82
N PRO A 112 -6.36 -12.51 7.70
CA PRO A 112 -5.37 -12.34 8.77
C PRO A 112 -5.21 -13.55 9.66
N ALA A 113 -6.33 -14.16 10.10
CA ALA A 113 -6.31 -15.34 10.97
C ALA A 113 -5.55 -16.51 10.33
N ALA A 114 -5.76 -16.77 9.04
CA ALA A 114 -5.06 -17.84 8.32
C ALA A 114 -3.55 -17.60 8.25
N VAL A 115 -3.13 -16.37 7.92
CA VAL A 115 -1.69 -16.01 7.86
C VAL A 115 -1.06 -16.10 9.25
N LEU A 116 -1.72 -15.55 10.26
CA LEU A 116 -1.24 -15.58 11.64
C LEU A 116 -1.16 -17.02 12.18
N ARG A 117 -2.09 -17.90 11.81
CA ARG A 117 -2.04 -19.32 12.18
C ARG A 117 -0.85 -20.03 11.54
N ALA A 118 -0.60 -19.79 10.25
CA ALA A 118 0.58 -20.33 9.57
C ALA A 118 1.89 -19.87 10.23
N LEU A 119 1.97 -18.60 10.67
CA LEU A 119 3.12 -18.11 11.42
C LEU A 119 3.21 -18.72 12.83
N ALA A 120 2.08 -18.98 13.48
CA ALA A 120 2.03 -19.57 14.81
C ALA A 120 2.60 -20.99 14.82
N GLU A 121 2.40 -21.79 13.77
CA GLU A 121 2.99 -23.13 13.63
C GLU A 121 4.53 -23.12 13.72
N LEU A 122 5.17 -22.01 13.35
CA LEU A 122 6.63 -21.87 13.34
C LEU A 122 7.25 -21.59 14.72
N THR A 123 6.47 -21.20 15.74
CA THR A 123 7.04 -20.63 16.98
C THR A 123 7.37 -21.65 18.09
N GLY A 124 7.22 -22.96 17.84
CA GLY A 124 7.55 -24.07 18.76
C GLY A 124 6.81 -24.15 20.11
N GLY A 125 6.22 -23.07 20.65
CA GLY A 125 5.52 -23.04 21.95
C GLY A 125 4.53 -21.88 22.11
N VAL A 126 3.92 -21.74 23.29
CA VAL A 126 3.08 -20.59 23.67
C VAL A 126 3.72 -19.72 24.76
N ASP A 127 4.95 -20.07 25.15
CA ASP A 127 5.70 -19.38 26.18
C ASP A 127 6.11 -17.96 25.74
N ALA A 128 6.59 -17.15 26.69
CA ALA A 128 7.04 -15.78 26.43
C ALA A 128 8.07 -15.69 25.28
N ARG A 129 8.99 -16.66 25.19
CA ARG A 129 9.96 -16.73 24.08
C ARG A 129 9.28 -16.97 22.74
N ALA A 130 8.28 -17.85 22.69
CA ALA A 130 7.54 -18.13 21.46
C ALA A 130 6.68 -16.94 21.01
N GLN A 131 6.11 -16.19 21.97
CA GLN A 131 5.44 -14.91 21.69
C GLN A 131 6.39 -13.89 21.06
N THR A 132 7.61 -13.73 21.59
CA THR A 132 8.61 -12.85 20.98
C THR A 132 8.98 -13.29 19.56
N VAL A 133 9.23 -14.58 19.35
CA VAL A 133 9.50 -15.12 18.00
C VAL A 133 8.31 -14.87 17.06
N PHE A 134 7.08 -15.06 17.53
CA PHE A 134 5.87 -14.81 16.75
C PHE A 134 5.79 -13.35 16.28
N VAL A 135 6.00 -12.40 17.20
CA VAL A 135 5.98 -10.97 16.90
C VAL A 135 7.10 -10.58 15.91
N LEU A 136 8.28 -11.19 16.01
CA LEU A 136 9.39 -10.97 15.07
C LEU A 136 9.10 -11.57 13.67
N LEU A 137 8.51 -12.76 13.60
CA LEU A 137 8.06 -13.34 12.33
C LEU A 137 7.01 -12.45 11.66
N TRP A 138 6.03 -11.96 12.44
CA TRP A 138 5.07 -10.97 11.95
C TRP A 138 5.76 -9.70 11.47
N ALA A 139 6.74 -9.18 12.21
CA ALA A 139 7.49 -7.98 11.81
C ALA A 139 8.15 -8.14 10.43
N LEU A 140 8.69 -9.32 10.11
CA LEU A 140 9.24 -9.62 8.79
C LEU A 140 8.16 -9.60 7.71
N VAL A 141 7.02 -10.26 7.95
CA VAL A 141 5.88 -10.24 7.02
C VAL A 141 5.37 -8.82 6.82
N ALA A 142 5.22 -8.05 7.89
CA ALA A 142 4.77 -6.67 7.86
C ALA A 142 5.73 -5.77 7.09
N LEU A 143 7.05 -5.99 7.21
CA LEU A 143 8.06 -5.26 6.43
C LEU A 143 7.93 -5.56 4.93
N ILE A 144 7.71 -6.82 4.57
CA ILE A 144 7.49 -7.25 3.18
C ILE A 144 6.20 -6.60 2.63
N LEU A 145 5.10 -6.66 3.38
CA LEU A 145 3.83 -6.04 2.99
C LEU A 145 3.98 -4.52 2.81
N LEU A 146 4.72 -3.86 3.71
CA LEU A 146 4.99 -2.42 3.62
C LEU A 146 5.84 -2.08 2.39
N ALA A 147 6.84 -2.91 2.06
CA ALA A 147 7.63 -2.76 0.84
C ALA A 147 6.76 -2.94 -0.42
N VAL A 148 5.86 -3.93 -0.45
CA VAL A 148 4.90 -4.14 -1.54
C VAL A 148 3.98 -2.94 -1.70
N CYS A 149 3.41 -2.41 -0.61
CA CYS A 149 2.61 -1.18 -0.63
C CYS A 149 3.39 0.00 -1.18
N THR A 150 4.64 0.15 -0.76
CA THR A 150 5.53 1.24 -1.18
C THR A 150 5.82 1.17 -2.68
N VAL A 151 6.13 -0.03 -3.21
CA VAL A 151 6.33 -0.25 -4.65
C VAL A 151 5.03 0.02 -5.42
N ALA A 152 3.90 -0.47 -4.94
CA ALA A 152 2.60 -0.29 -5.59
C ALA A 152 2.20 1.18 -5.67
N ILE A 153 2.32 1.92 -4.55
CA ILE A 153 2.04 3.35 -4.46
C ILE A 153 3.03 4.12 -5.33
N GLY A 154 4.33 3.85 -5.22
CA GLY A 154 5.37 4.56 -5.96
C GLY A 154 5.27 4.36 -7.47
N ALA A 155 4.84 3.19 -7.92
CA ALA A 155 4.64 2.93 -9.35
C ALA A 155 3.35 3.55 -9.92
N TYR A 156 2.41 3.99 -9.07
CA TYR A 156 1.19 4.68 -9.48
C TYR A 156 1.25 6.20 -9.26
N ARG A 157 1.85 6.63 -8.15
CA ARG A 157 1.99 8.02 -7.67
C ARG A 157 3.35 8.21 -6.96
N PRO A 158 4.45 8.38 -7.72
CA PRO A 158 5.79 8.53 -7.14
C PRO A 158 5.90 9.79 -6.27
N ASP A 159 5.10 10.82 -6.53
CA ASP A 159 5.02 12.06 -5.76
C ASP A 159 4.55 11.85 -4.30
N ARG A 160 3.85 10.75 -4.01
CA ARG A 160 3.24 10.50 -2.70
C ARG A 160 3.92 9.38 -1.91
N VAL A 161 4.86 8.66 -2.52
CA VAL A 161 5.46 7.47 -1.89
C VAL A 161 6.22 7.83 -0.61
N LEU A 162 6.91 8.97 -0.60
CA LEU A 162 7.69 9.40 0.55
C LEU A 162 6.80 9.84 1.72
N LEU A 163 5.66 10.48 1.42
CA LEU A 163 4.65 10.84 2.43
C LEU A 163 4.04 9.59 3.09
N PHE A 164 3.85 8.51 2.32
CA PHE A 164 3.38 7.23 2.84
C PHE A 164 4.41 6.60 3.78
N VAL A 165 5.67 6.47 3.35
CA VAL A 165 6.72 5.79 4.13
C VAL A 165 7.07 6.54 5.42
N LEU A 166 7.03 7.88 5.40
CA LEU A 166 7.30 8.71 6.57
C LEU A 166 6.08 8.90 7.49
N CYS A 167 4.96 8.24 7.21
CA CYS A 167 3.76 8.37 8.01
C CYS A 167 3.99 7.77 9.42
N PRO A 168 3.86 8.57 10.51
CA PRO A 168 4.09 8.07 11.86
C PRO A 168 3.08 7.00 12.27
N ALA A 169 1.87 7.01 11.68
CA ALA A 169 0.85 6.01 11.94
C ALA A 169 1.32 4.58 11.59
N LEU A 170 2.24 4.42 10.65
CA LEU A 170 2.82 3.12 10.33
C LEU A 170 3.58 2.55 11.54
N ALA A 171 4.41 3.35 12.21
CA ALA A 171 5.20 2.88 13.35
C ALA A 171 4.33 2.43 14.53
N LEU A 172 3.16 3.04 14.70
CA LEU A 172 2.21 2.68 15.75
C LEU A 172 1.44 1.39 15.40
N GLY A 173 0.95 1.29 14.17
CA GLY A 173 0.03 0.23 13.74
C GLY A 173 0.68 -1.08 13.27
N LEU A 174 1.92 -1.06 12.77
CA LEU A 174 2.56 -2.24 12.11
C LEU A 174 2.57 -3.53 12.95
N LEU A 175 2.70 -3.39 14.27
CA LEU A 175 2.78 -4.51 15.21
C LEU A 175 1.63 -4.49 16.25
N ILE A 176 0.57 -3.73 16.02
CA ILE A 176 -0.63 -3.81 16.86
C ILE A 176 -1.48 -5.01 16.43
N SER A 177 -1.89 -5.05 15.15
CA SER A 177 -2.89 -5.99 14.63
C SER A 177 -2.50 -6.58 13.26
N GLY A 178 -3.25 -7.60 12.84
CA GLY A 178 -3.13 -8.26 11.54
C GLY A 178 -3.67 -7.45 10.34
N ASP A 179 -4.24 -6.26 10.58
CA ASP A 179 -4.99 -5.48 9.59
C ASP A 179 -4.17 -5.03 8.38
N LEU A 180 -2.84 -5.00 8.51
CA LEU A 180 -1.92 -4.62 7.44
C LEU A 180 -2.09 -5.51 6.20
N ILE A 181 -2.49 -6.78 6.36
CA ILE A 181 -2.76 -7.69 5.24
C ILE A 181 -3.90 -7.13 4.38
N GLY A 182 -5.00 -6.72 5.01
CA GLY A 182 -6.15 -6.14 4.31
C GLY A 182 -5.80 -4.84 3.60
N VAL A 183 -5.04 -3.97 4.28
CA VAL A 183 -4.55 -2.71 3.69
C VAL A 183 -3.66 -2.97 2.47
N ALA A 184 -2.73 -3.93 2.57
CA ALA A 184 -1.84 -4.25 1.47
C ALA A 184 -2.58 -4.84 0.26
N LEU A 185 -3.50 -5.79 0.49
CA LEU A 185 -4.34 -6.36 -0.55
C LEU A 185 -5.19 -5.30 -1.24
N MET A 186 -5.74 -4.34 -0.48
CA MET A 186 -6.50 -3.22 -1.01
C MET A 186 -5.65 -2.32 -1.91
N VAL A 187 -4.45 -1.94 -1.47
CA VAL A 187 -3.52 -1.11 -2.26
C VAL A 187 -3.15 -1.82 -3.56
N VAL A 188 -2.78 -3.11 -3.48
CA VAL A 188 -2.45 -3.93 -4.66
C VAL A 188 -3.64 -4.06 -5.59
N GLY A 189 -4.85 -4.28 -5.06
CA GLY A 189 -6.09 -4.38 -5.84
C GLY A 189 -6.40 -3.11 -6.62
N ILE A 190 -6.24 -1.94 -5.99
CA ILE A 190 -6.43 -0.63 -6.65
C ILE A 190 -5.39 -0.42 -7.76
N VAL A 191 -4.13 -0.77 -7.51
CA VAL A 191 -3.06 -0.61 -8.50
C VAL A 191 -3.22 -1.61 -9.66
N ALA A 192 -3.62 -2.84 -9.40
CA ALA A 192 -3.95 -3.81 -10.43
C ALA A 192 -5.13 -3.33 -11.30
N TRP A 193 -6.15 -2.74 -10.66
CA TRP A 193 -7.29 -2.16 -11.37
C TRP A 193 -6.89 -0.97 -12.25
N SER A 194 -5.99 -0.10 -11.77
CA SER A 194 -5.50 1.04 -12.55
C SER A 194 -4.67 0.59 -13.77
N ARG A 195 -3.98 -0.54 -13.66
CA ARG A 195 -3.20 -1.17 -14.75
C ARG A 195 -3.99 -2.06 -15.71
N ARG A 196 -5.32 -2.10 -15.60
CA ARG A 196 -6.23 -2.92 -16.44
C ARG A 196 -6.15 -4.44 -16.22
N HIS A 197 -5.60 -4.88 -15.09
CA HIS A 197 -5.68 -6.28 -14.65
C HIS A 197 -6.93 -6.52 -13.80
N ASP A 198 -8.11 -6.49 -14.44
CA ASP A 198 -9.41 -6.55 -13.74
C ASP A 198 -9.62 -7.84 -12.92
N LEU A 199 -9.01 -8.96 -13.34
CA LEU A 199 -9.06 -10.24 -12.60
C LEU A 199 -8.25 -10.19 -11.30
N ALA A 200 -6.98 -9.80 -11.37
CA ALA A 200 -6.11 -9.67 -10.20
C ALA A 200 -6.66 -8.64 -9.21
N ALA A 201 -7.24 -7.55 -9.72
CA ALA A 201 -7.93 -6.55 -8.91
C ALA A 201 -9.13 -7.14 -8.15
N GLY A 202 -9.99 -7.90 -8.83
CA GLY A 202 -11.14 -8.54 -8.18
C GLY A 202 -10.72 -9.53 -7.09
N VAL A 203 -9.71 -10.38 -7.37
CA VAL A 203 -9.18 -11.34 -6.39
C VAL A 203 -8.63 -10.62 -5.16
N ALA A 204 -7.74 -9.64 -5.34
CA ALA A 204 -7.12 -8.90 -4.26
C ALA A 204 -8.15 -8.11 -3.43
N LEU A 205 -9.11 -7.47 -4.08
CA LEU A 205 -10.18 -6.73 -3.39
C LEU A 205 -11.15 -7.66 -2.65
N GLY A 206 -11.48 -8.83 -3.20
CA GLY A 206 -12.30 -9.83 -2.50
C GLY A 206 -11.60 -10.37 -1.26
N LEU A 207 -10.30 -10.67 -1.36
CA LEU A 207 -9.48 -11.05 -0.20
C LEU A 207 -9.36 -9.91 0.82
N ALA A 208 -9.30 -8.65 0.37
CA ALA A 208 -9.28 -7.49 1.27
C ALA A 208 -10.58 -7.36 2.07
N VAL A 209 -11.75 -7.61 1.46
CA VAL A 209 -13.06 -7.60 2.15
C VAL A 209 -13.12 -8.65 3.26
N LEU A 210 -12.53 -9.83 3.03
CA LEU A 210 -12.42 -10.89 4.03
C LEU A 210 -11.41 -10.59 5.14
N SER A 211 -10.59 -9.54 4.97
CA SER A 211 -9.57 -9.11 5.92
C SER A 211 -10.04 -7.99 6.85
N GLY A 212 -11.22 -7.39 6.64
CA GLY A 212 -11.75 -6.35 7.52
C GLY A 212 -12.82 -5.47 6.88
N SER A 213 -13.65 -4.85 7.72
CA SER A 213 -14.86 -4.09 7.31
C SER A 213 -14.56 -2.82 6.49
N LEU A 214 -13.39 -2.20 6.66
CA LEU A 214 -13.00 -0.98 5.93
C LEU A 214 -12.79 -1.22 4.43
N ALA A 215 -12.42 -2.44 4.02
CA ALA A 215 -12.22 -2.77 2.61
C ALA A 215 -13.52 -2.74 1.80
N LEU A 216 -14.67 -2.98 2.45
CA LEU A 216 -15.98 -2.95 1.80
C LEU A 216 -16.29 -1.58 1.21
N ALA A 217 -16.00 -0.50 1.95
CA ALA A 217 -16.22 0.87 1.47
C ALA A 217 -15.42 1.17 0.19
N VAL A 218 -14.19 0.66 0.10
CA VAL A 218 -13.34 0.83 -1.08
C VAL A 218 -13.86 0.02 -2.27
N VAL A 219 -14.32 -1.21 -2.05
CA VAL A 219 -14.94 -2.01 -3.11
C VAL A 219 -16.18 -1.33 -3.67
N VAL A 220 -17.04 -0.78 -2.80
CA VAL A 220 -18.22 -0.01 -3.21
C VAL A 220 -17.81 1.21 -4.05
N ALA A 221 -16.80 1.96 -3.62
CA ALA A 221 -16.29 3.11 -4.36
C ALA A 221 -15.74 2.71 -5.75
N VAL A 222 -14.99 1.61 -5.85
CA VAL A 222 -14.47 1.09 -7.12
C VAL A 222 -15.60 0.67 -8.06
N ILE A 223 -16.66 0.04 -7.53
CA ILE A 223 -17.84 -0.35 -8.32
C ILE A 223 -18.55 0.90 -8.85
N MET A 224 -18.81 1.90 -8.00
CA MET A 224 -19.46 3.15 -8.41
C MET A 224 -18.64 3.89 -9.48
N LEU A 225 -17.32 3.99 -9.28
CA LEU A 225 -16.42 4.62 -10.23
C LEU A 225 -16.36 3.85 -11.56
N SER A 226 -16.34 2.52 -11.51
CA SER A 226 -16.33 1.67 -12.71
C SER A 226 -17.61 1.84 -13.54
N ARG A 227 -18.77 1.97 -12.88
CA ARG A 227 -20.05 2.28 -13.54
C ARG A 227 -20.00 3.65 -14.22
N ARG A 228 -19.45 4.67 -13.53
CA ARG A 228 -19.34 6.03 -14.07
C ARG A 228 -18.45 6.13 -15.31
N ILE A 229 -17.39 5.32 -15.39
CA ILE A 229 -16.43 5.32 -16.50
C ILE A 229 -16.88 4.39 -17.66
N GLY A 230 -18.01 3.68 -17.51
CA GLY A 230 -18.48 2.71 -18.52
C GLY A 230 -17.58 1.48 -18.66
N ARG A 231 -16.79 1.16 -17.63
CA ARG A 231 -15.82 0.06 -17.66
C ARG A 231 -16.53 -1.28 -17.43
N ARG A 232 -16.16 -2.32 -18.18
CA ARG A 232 -16.78 -3.66 -18.05
C ARG A 232 -16.45 -4.30 -16.70
N LEU A 233 -17.39 -4.22 -15.78
CA LEU A 233 -17.24 -4.64 -14.39
C LEU A 233 -17.31 -6.17 -14.19
N ARG A 234 -17.78 -6.92 -15.21
CA ARG A 234 -18.05 -8.36 -15.11
C ARG A 234 -16.86 -9.18 -14.61
N ARG A 235 -15.65 -8.96 -15.15
CA ARG A 235 -14.47 -9.74 -14.74
C ARG A 235 -14.04 -9.43 -13.30
N LEU A 236 -14.12 -8.17 -12.89
CA LEU A 236 -13.78 -7.74 -11.54
C LEU A 236 -14.77 -8.28 -10.50
N LEU A 237 -16.08 -8.19 -10.79
CA LEU A 237 -17.12 -8.72 -9.90
C LEU A 237 -17.11 -10.24 -9.83
N LEU A 238 -16.94 -10.95 -10.95
CA LEU A 238 -16.88 -12.41 -10.93
C LEU A 238 -15.65 -12.90 -10.15
N ALA A 239 -14.50 -12.25 -10.33
CA ALA A 239 -13.30 -12.60 -9.58
C ALA A 239 -13.44 -12.30 -8.08
N GLY A 240 -13.99 -11.13 -7.72
CA GLY A 240 -14.21 -10.76 -6.31
C GLY A 240 -15.30 -11.58 -5.62
N ALA A 241 -16.42 -11.84 -6.29
CA ALA A 241 -17.47 -12.69 -5.75
C ALA A 241 -17.02 -14.15 -5.64
N GLY A 242 -16.25 -14.62 -6.63
CA GLY A 242 -15.66 -15.97 -6.62
C GLY A 242 -14.69 -16.17 -5.46
N THR A 243 -13.80 -15.20 -5.18
CA THR A 243 -12.89 -15.32 -4.03
C THR A 243 -13.62 -15.31 -2.70
N VAL A 244 -14.61 -14.43 -2.53
CA VAL A 244 -15.43 -14.40 -1.31
C VAL A 244 -16.17 -15.73 -1.13
N ALA A 245 -16.82 -16.23 -2.18
CA ALA A 245 -17.56 -17.49 -2.11
C ALA A 245 -16.65 -18.68 -1.76
N VAL A 246 -15.49 -18.81 -2.42
CA VAL A 246 -14.56 -19.90 -2.16
C VAL A 246 -14.03 -19.85 -0.73
N VAL A 247 -13.61 -18.67 -0.25
CA VAL A 247 -13.08 -18.56 1.11
C VAL A 247 -14.17 -18.78 2.16
N CYS A 248 -15.39 -18.29 1.96
CA CYS A 248 -16.50 -18.55 2.88
C CYS A 248 -16.97 -20.01 2.91
N VAL A 249 -16.72 -20.79 1.86
CA VAL A 249 -17.04 -22.23 1.84
C VAL A 249 -15.96 -23.06 2.54
N VAL A 250 -14.71 -22.60 2.51
CA VAL A 250 -13.55 -23.32 3.08
C VAL A 250 -13.30 -22.94 4.54
N ALA A 251 -13.71 -21.74 4.96
CA ALA A 251 -13.59 -21.23 6.33
C ALA A 251 -14.71 -21.74 7.23
#